data_AF-A0A1Z9XL74-F1
#
_entry.id   AF-A0A1Z9XL74-F1
#
_cell.length_a   1.000
_cell.length_b   1.000
_cell.length_c   1.000
_cell.angle_alpha   90.00
_cell.angle_beta   90.00
_cell.angle_gamma   90.00
#
_symmetry.space_group_name_H-M   'P 1'
#
loop_
_entity.id
_entity.type
_entity.pdbx_description
1 polymer ?
#
loop_
_entity_poly.entity_id
_entity_poly.type
_entity_poly.pdbx_seq_one_letter_code
_entity_poly.pdbx_strand_id
1 'polypeptide(L)'
;MKLSGFTNARTVNSTHKFKLPSNLFEWDPTAHHSEAYSLAKQFVTVESNELSLFVIWGHSWEFDQNITSNSWEYFESILKILSYENNIWFTTSGEFANFYNSNLKKMP
;
A
#
# COMPACT_ATOMS: atom_id res chain seq x y z
N MET A 1 -11.18 10.17 -16.12
CA MET A 1 -10.41 8.98 -15.68
C MET A 1 -10.98 7.67 -16.24
N LYS A 2 -12.19 7.22 -15.87
CA LYS A 2 -12.73 5.91 -16.33
C LYS A 2 -12.84 5.75 -17.85
N LEU A 3 -13.24 6.80 -18.57
CA LEU A 3 -13.35 6.77 -20.04
C LEU A 3 -12.00 6.78 -20.77
N SER A 4 -10.89 6.98 -20.05
CA SER A 4 -9.54 7.11 -20.61
C SER A 4 -8.71 5.83 -20.51
N GLY A 5 -9.28 4.73 -20.02
CA GLY A 5 -8.59 3.44 -19.85
C GLY A 5 -7.79 3.28 -18.55
N PHE A 6 -7.79 4.28 -17.66
CA PHE A 6 -7.22 4.12 -16.32
C PHE A 6 -8.01 3.13 -15.48
N THR A 7 -7.33 2.32 -14.67
CA THR A 7 -7.96 1.30 -13.81
C THR A 7 -8.11 1.74 -12.35
N ASN A 8 -7.26 2.66 -11.90
CA ASN A 8 -7.22 3.20 -10.55
C ASN A 8 -6.56 4.58 -10.51
N ALA A 9 -6.71 5.28 -9.39
CA ALA A 9 -6.00 6.51 -9.03
C ALA A 9 -5.90 6.62 -7.51
N ARG A 10 -4.85 7.29 -7.02
CA ARG A 10 -4.52 7.40 -5.59
C ARG A 10 -4.59 8.84 -5.12
N THR A 11 -5.07 9.08 -3.90
CA THR A 11 -5.02 10.39 -3.21
C THR A 11 -3.74 10.51 -2.38
N VAL A 12 -3.50 11.63 -1.69
CA VAL A 12 -2.40 11.80 -0.72
C VAL A 12 -2.82 11.54 0.73
N ASN A 13 -4.07 11.14 0.98
CA ASN A 13 -4.61 11.01 2.33
C ASN A 13 -4.23 9.66 2.95
N SER A 14 -3.37 9.64 3.96
CA SER A 14 -3.04 8.41 4.70
C SER A 14 -4.22 7.95 5.56
N THR A 15 -4.72 6.73 5.31
CA THR A 15 -5.81 6.15 6.11
C THR A 15 -5.34 5.55 7.44
N HIS A 16 -4.06 5.15 7.51
CA HIS A 16 -3.47 4.34 8.58
C HIS A 16 -4.24 3.04 8.87
N LYS A 17 -4.95 2.52 7.86
CA LYS A 17 -5.77 1.31 7.96
C LYS A 17 -5.43 0.37 6.80
N PHE A 18 -5.50 -0.93 7.03
CA PHE A 18 -5.24 -1.95 6.00
C PHE A 18 -6.48 -2.37 5.21
N LYS A 19 -7.47 -1.47 5.09
CA LYS A 19 -8.75 -1.78 4.45
C LYS A 19 -8.64 -1.70 2.94
N LEU A 20 -9.45 -2.51 2.27
CA LEU A 20 -9.64 -2.39 0.83
C LEU A 20 -10.30 -1.05 0.48
N PRO A 21 -9.98 -0.45 -0.68
CA PRO A 21 -10.62 0.78 -1.13
C PRO A 21 -12.09 0.52 -1.51
N SER A 22 -12.97 1.46 -1.19
CA SER A 22 -14.36 1.48 -1.67
C SER A 22 -14.47 1.99 -3.11
N ASN A 23 -13.52 2.82 -3.54
CA ASN A 23 -13.43 3.39 -4.88
C ASN A 23 -11.97 3.38 -5.38
N LEU A 24 -11.65 2.55 -6.37
CA LEU A 24 -10.30 2.46 -6.94
C LEU A 24 -9.81 3.76 -7.60
N PHE A 25 -10.69 4.70 -7.95
CA PHE A 25 -10.30 6.01 -8.51
C PHE A 25 -10.13 7.10 -7.45
N GLU A 26 -10.34 6.74 -6.19
CA GLU A 26 -10.14 7.59 -5.01
C GLU A 26 -9.50 6.71 -3.93
N TRP A 27 -8.38 6.08 -4.29
CA TRP A 27 -7.72 5.13 -3.43
C TRP A 27 -6.82 5.88 -2.45
N ASP A 28 -7.29 6.04 -1.22
CA ASP A 28 -6.48 6.57 -0.13
C ASP A 28 -5.39 5.55 0.28
N PRO A 29 -4.10 5.90 0.24
CA PRO A 29 -3.03 5.01 0.66
C PRO A 29 -3.11 4.69 2.15
N THR A 30 -2.37 3.67 2.58
CA THR A 30 -2.26 3.39 4.02
C THR A 30 -1.40 4.45 4.69
N ALA A 31 -0.23 4.76 4.13
CA ALA A 31 0.71 5.71 4.72
C ALA A 31 1.71 6.28 3.71
N HIS A 32 2.25 7.45 4.03
CA HIS A 32 3.51 7.91 3.45
C HIS A 32 4.66 7.03 3.97
N HIS A 33 5.75 6.85 3.21
CA HIS A 33 6.84 5.95 3.62
C HIS A 33 7.40 6.34 4.97
N SER A 34 7.49 7.65 5.28
CA SER A 34 8.02 8.16 6.56
C SER A 34 7.19 7.79 7.80
N GLU A 35 5.99 7.27 7.59
CA GLU A 35 5.05 6.84 8.63
C GLU A 35 4.91 5.30 8.63
N ALA A 36 5.46 4.61 7.63
CA ALA A 36 5.11 3.24 7.31
C ALA A 36 5.83 2.18 8.19
N TYR A 37 6.90 2.53 8.91
CA TYR A 37 7.68 1.54 9.67
C TYR A 37 6.89 0.82 10.76
N SER A 38 6.19 1.57 11.62
CA SER A 38 5.35 0.96 12.67
C SER A 38 4.17 0.19 12.08
N LEU A 39 3.62 0.68 10.96
CA LEU A 39 2.55 0.00 10.23
C LEU A 39 3.02 -1.29 9.57
N ALA A 40 4.25 -1.37 9.07
CA ALA A 40 4.81 -2.59 8.52
C ALA A 40 4.95 -3.68 9.59
N LYS A 41 5.43 -3.30 10.79
CA LYS A 41 5.44 -4.22 11.95
C LYS A 41 4.04 -4.67 12.31
N GLN A 42 3.08 -3.76 12.33
CA GLN A 42 1.70 -4.12 12.59
C GLN A 42 1.17 -5.09 11.53
N PHE A 43 1.36 -4.78 10.24
CA PHE A 43 0.83 -5.55 9.12
C PHE A 43 1.27 -7.02 9.14
N VAL A 44 2.55 -7.29 9.42
CA VAL A 44 3.07 -8.68 9.51
C VAL A 44 2.65 -9.42 10.80
N THR A 45 2.06 -8.72 11.77
CA THR A 45 1.56 -9.33 13.03
C THR A 45 0.04 -9.46 13.08
N VAL A 46 -0.68 -8.89 12.11
CA VAL A 46 -2.14 -8.95 12.08
C VAL A 46 -2.55 -10.36 11.65
N GLU A 47 -3.00 -11.14 12.62
CA GLU A 47 -3.74 -12.37 12.37
C GLU A 47 -5.19 -12.01 11.99
N SER A 48 -5.45 -11.88 10.69
CA SER A 48 -6.78 -11.64 10.15
C SER A 48 -7.12 -12.65 9.07
N ASN A 49 -8.35 -13.14 9.10
CA ASN A 49 -8.92 -13.95 8.01
C ASN A 49 -9.44 -13.09 6.86
N GLU A 50 -9.41 -11.76 7.00
CA GLU A 50 -9.85 -10.81 5.98
C GLU A 50 -8.68 -10.33 5.11
N LEU A 51 -8.95 -10.22 3.81
CA LEU A 51 -7.99 -9.66 2.86
C LEU A 51 -7.67 -8.21 3.25
N SER A 52 -6.40 -7.96 3.55
CA SER A 52 -5.87 -6.68 3.97
C SER A 52 -4.93 -6.10 2.92
N LEU A 53 -4.83 -4.77 2.85
CA LEU A 53 -4.07 -4.08 1.82
C LEU A 53 -3.20 -2.98 2.44
N PHE A 54 -1.90 -3.02 2.14
CA PHE A 54 -0.94 -2.03 2.62
C PHE A 54 -0.34 -1.25 1.44
N VAL A 55 -0.72 0.02 1.31
CA VAL A 55 -0.23 0.91 0.25
C VAL A 55 0.68 1.96 0.85
N ILE A 56 1.96 1.89 0.51
CA ILE A 56 2.97 2.88 0.89
C ILE A 56 3.23 3.77 -0.33
N TRP A 57 3.24 5.08 -0.11
CA TRP A 57 3.61 6.04 -1.13
C TRP A 57 4.69 6.99 -0.62
N GLY A 58 5.39 7.64 -1.54
CA GLY A 58 6.36 8.68 -1.24
C GLY A 58 7.00 9.17 -2.52
N HIS A 59 7.89 10.15 -2.41
CA HIS A 59 8.69 10.62 -3.53
C HIS A 59 10.15 10.22 -3.35
N SER A 60 10.75 9.70 -4.42
CA SER A 60 12.15 9.23 -4.37
C SER A 60 13.15 10.31 -3.96
N TRP A 61 12.90 11.58 -4.29
CA TRP A 61 13.77 12.69 -3.91
C TRP A 61 13.82 12.92 -2.39
N GLU A 62 12.84 12.43 -1.65
CA GLU A 62 12.83 12.55 -0.20
C GLU A 62 13.85 11.63 0.46
N PHE A 63 14.15 10.49 -0.15
CA PHE A 63 15.13 9.54 0.35
C PHE A 63 16.56 10.11 0.31
N ASP A 64 16.82 11.04 -0.62
CA ASP A 64 18.11 11.70 -0.76
C ASP A 64 18.35 12.78 0.33
N GLN A 65 17.31 13.12 1.12
CA GLN A 65 17.46 14.04 2.27
C GLN A 65 18.23 13.39 3.43
N ASN A 66 18.29 12.06 3.46
CA ASN A 66 19.04 11.26 4.44
C ASN A 66 18.75 11.62 5.91
N ILE A 67 17.46 11.79 6.24
CA ILE A 67 17.00 11.94 7.63
C ILE A 67 16.43 10.62 8.15
N THR A 68 16.43 10.43 9.47
CA THR A 68 16.18 9.12 10.11
C THR A 68 14.88 8.42 9.67
N SER A 69 13.82 9.17 9.38
CA SER A 69 12.52 8.64 8.94
C SER A 69 12.26 8.86 7.43
N ASN A 70 13.24 9.31 6.67
CA ASN A 70 13.10 9.67 5.27
C ASN A 70 14.46 9.52 4.56
N SER A 71 14.90 8.26 4.41
CA SER A 71 16.11 7.87 3.70
C SER A 71 15.91 6.54 2.95
N TRP A 72 16.85 6.21 2.07
CA TRP A 72 16.89 4.91 1.40
C TRP A 72 16.98 3.76 2.41
N GLU A 73 17.87 3.85 3.39
CA GLU A 73 18.07 2.84 4.44
C GLU A 73 16.81 2.66 5.28
N TYR A 74 16.11 3.76 5.57
CA TYR A 74 14.84 3.71 6.29
C TYR A 74 13.78 2.94 5.48
N PHE A 75 13.61 3.27 4.20
CA PHE A 75 12.65 2.56 3.36
C PHE A 75 13.03 1.08 3.14
N GLU A 76 14.31 0.77 2.96
CA GLU A 76 14.78 -0.62 2.91
C GLU A 76 14.47 -1.40 4.20
N SER A 77 14.55 -0.77 5.37
CA SER A 77 14.18 -1.42 6.63
C SER A 77 12.71 -1.83 6.68
N ILE A 78 11.84 -1.03 6.05
CA ILE A 78 10.41 -1.34 5.89
C ILE A 78 10.24 -2.54 4.96
N LEU A 79 10.91 -2.52 3.80
CA LEU A 79 10.84 -3.61 2.83
C LEU A 79 11.37 -4.93 3.41
N LYS A 80 12.43 -4.90 4.22
CA LYS A 80 12.95 -6.08 4.92
C LYS A 80 11.91 -6.72 5.82
N ILE A 81 11.20 -5.93 6.64
CA ILE A 81 10.12 -6.41 7.51
C ILE A 81 9.06 -7.16 6.69
N LEU A 82 8.59 -6.53 5.60
CA LEU A 82 7.54 -7.12 4.76
C LEU A 82 8.04 -8.37 4.01
N SER A 83 9.30 -8.38 3.57
CA SER A 83 9.86 -9.47 2.76
C SER A 83 10.01 -10.81 3.49
N TYR A 84 9.99 -10.81 4.82
CA TYR A 84 10.09 -12.04 5.62
C TYR A 84 8.74 -12.74 5.81
N GLU A 85 7.63 -12.09 5.48
CA GLU A 85 6.30 -12.68 5.62
C GLU A 85 5.90 -13.40 4.31
N ASN A 86 5.67 -14.71 4.41
CA ASN A 86 5.34 -15.54 3.26
C ASN A 86 3.87 -15.37 2.81
N ASN A 87 3.02 -14.77 3.65
CA ASN A 87 1.62 -14.52 3.37
C ASN A 87 1.34 -13.10 2.81
N ILE A 88 2.32 -12.48 2.13
CA ILE A 88 2.13 -11.18 1.46
C ILE A 88 2.24 -11.35 -0.06
N TRP A 89 1.22 -10.89 -0.77
CA TRP A 89 1.27 -10.73 -2.21
C TRP A 89 1.75 -9.32 -2.58
N PHE A 90 3.01 -9.22 -3.01
CA PHE A 90 3.55 -7.97 -3.57
C PHE A 90 3.04 -7.78 -5.00
N THR A 91 2.43 -6.63 -5.26
CA THR A 91 1.78 -6.35 -6.54
C THR A 91 1.77 -4.85 -6.84
N THR A 92 1.60 -4.50 -8.12
CA THR A 92 1.35 -3.13 -8.55
C THR A 92 -0.10 -2.72 -8.32
N SER A 93 -0.38 -1.41 -8.22
CA SER A 93 -1.75 -0.91 -8.08
C SER A 93 -2.67 -1.33 -9.24
N GLY A 94 -2.12 -1.45 -10.46
CA GLY A 94 -2.86 -1.89 -11.64
C GLY A 94 -3.27 -3.36 -11.59
N GLU A 95 -2.35 -4.25 -11.21
CA GLU A 95 -2.63 -5.67 -11.01
C GLU A 95 -3.65 -5.89 -9.89
N PHE A 96 -3.50 -5.20 -8.76
CA PHE A 96 -4.48 -5.25 -7.69
C PHE A 96 -5.85 -4.75 -8.15
N ALA A 97 -5.92 -3.63 -8.90
CA ALA A 97 -7.18 -3.11 -9.43
C ALA A 97 -7.88 -4.13 -10.36
N ASN A 98 -7.12 -4.86 -11.16
CA ASN A 98 -7.65 -5.93 -12.00
C ASN A 98 -8.18 -7.10 -11.17
N PHE A 99 -7.42 -7.54 -10.14
CA PHE A 99 -7.86 -8.57 -9.21
C PHE A 99 -9.14 -8.17 -8.48
N TYR A 100 -9.20 -6.94 -7.96
CA TYR A 100 -10.35 -6.39 -7.24
C TYR A 100 -11.61 -6.42 -8.11
N ASN A 101 -11.54 -5.90 -9.34
CA ASN A 101 -12.69 -5.86 -10.24
C ASN A 101 -13.14 -7.25 -10.72
N SER A 102 -12.20 -8.19 -10.83
CA SER A 102 -12.50 -9.54 -11.34
C SER A 102 -13.05 -10.47 -10.26
N ASN A 103 -12.58 -10.33 -9.02
CA ASN A 103 -12.82 -11.30 -7.96
C ASN A 103 -13.61 -10.73 -6.77
N LEU A 104 -13.40 -9.47 -6.38
CA LEU A 104 -13.98 -8.92 -5.14
C LEU A 104 -15.26 -8.13 -5.41
N LYS A 105 -15.26 -7.27 -6.43
CA LYS A 105 -16.42 -6.43 -6.78
C LYS A 105 -17.61 -7.24 -7.30
N LYS A 106 -17.38 -8.49 -7.70
CA LYS A 106 -18.42 -9.42 -8.20
C LYS A 106 -18.95 -10.34 -7.10
N MET A 107 -18.46 -10.25 -5.87
CA MET A 107 -19.03 -10.99 -4.75
C MET A 107 -20.34 -10.29 -4.32
N PRO A 108 -21.44 -11.05 -4.14
CA PRO A 108 -22.76 -10.50 -3.82
C PRO A 108 -22.78 -9.75 -2.48
#